data_AF-A0A9P8AWS3-F1
#
_entry.id   AF-A0A9P8AWS3-F1
#
_cell.length_a   1.000
_cell.length_b   1.000
_cell.length_c   1.000
_cell.angle_alpha   90.00
_cell.angle_beta   90.00
_cell.angle_gamma   90.00
#
_symmetry.space_group_name_H-M   'P 1'
#
loop_
_entity.id
_entity.type
_entity.pdbx_description
1 polymer ?
#
loop_
_entity_poly.entity_id
_entity_poly.type
_entity_poly.pdbx_seq_one_letter_code
_entity_poly.pdbx_strand_id
1 'polypeptide(L)'
;MSRSAEEIASASKQIPSDLPAITFESLGLRQSVVKAMHAAFPNVQHPTDAQTRLIPAVLSGMDVLVTDDTGSGKSFGLLLSLLNEPRLRYRNKETGLVRENLSITSLFIVPHRDLAYQLYHWVQCISDAASNTPPGTPSIASIAQVLVRDGKMHLDSGLAALRSNPPHILIATPQAVMDVYRQEPETLPFVDFSTVVVDEIDYLVETMPHKSEETTYWKTIQKRQAKLTRHPGVTKELLDIIYAQRKKMCEENRQELVNEPYHTPQLVVSSASVRKHLSSHLFYESGWMRKKDTIIVHGSPKTVAPHSGLGGKDVKHSVLVVSGAKVTNIEEATPTTPEGDHDATKKLAENGEGQPVVVNVSAEQRSAYEGKPSPFNPNALEAVAVTFALDVPSVALLVIRPEASVQRAVYDLRSMGVNAVALDVANMERGGAHLLNYGDTSKFKANPTLLVCTRAMTRGIDFPELTHVFIMEFFQGKMSGQTVDEYLHIAGRVGRFGRGGRVITLVERGSVAGTDTKDGRRTGGKEDAKMMSILKSIGCSPDRFEYFD
;
A
#
# COMPACT_ATOMS: atom_id res chain seq x y z
N MET A 1 14.45 -7.57 55.93
CA MET A 1 14.49 -6.10 55.86
C MET A 1 14.25 -5.72 54.41
N SER A 2 13.03 -5.27 54.13
CA SER A 2 12.56 -4.83 52.80
C SER A 2 13.20 -3.49 52.48
N ARG A 3 13.92 -3.37 51.35
CA ARG A 3 14.33 -2.08 50.80
C ARG A 3 13.13 -1.44 50.11
N SER A 4 12.83 -0.20 50.47
CA SER A 4 11.65 0.54 50.02
C SER A 4 11.72 0.87 48.53
N ALA A 5 10.54 0.99 47.90
CA ALA A 5 10.35 1.28 46.48
C ALA A 5 10.99 2.62 46.02
N GLU A 6 11.42 3.47 46.94
CA GLU A 6 12.08 4.76 46.65
C GLU A 6 13.55 4.59 46.25
N GLU A 7 14.26 3.55 46.70
CA GLU A 7 15.65 3.31 46.28
C GLU A 7 15.73 2.83 44.82
N ILE A 8 14.73 2.08 44.34
CA ILE A 8 14.63 1.63 42.93
C ILE A 8 14.28 2.81 42.01
N ALA A 9 13.53 3.80 42.50
CA ALA A 9 13.17 4.99 41.73
C ALA A 9 14.36 5.97 41.54
N SER A 10 15.38 5.90 42.38
CA SER A 10 16.54 6.80 42.32
C SER A 10 17.64 6.37 41.33
N ALA A 11 17.62 5.12 40.86
CA ALA A 11 18.58 4.58 39.89
C ALA A 11 18.19 4.83 38.41
N SER A 12 17.04 5.46 38.16
CA SER A 12 16.55 5.78 36.81
C SER A 12 16.91 7.19 36.32
N LYS A 13 17.80 7.91 37.03
CA LYS A 13 18.34 9.20 36.57
C LYS A 13 19.75 9.02 36.05
N GLN A 14 19.93 9.42 34.79
CA GLN A 14 21.17 9.44 33.98
C GLN A 14 21.42 8.17 33.13
N ILE A 15 20.52 7.90 32.18
CA ILE A 15 20.95 7.33 30.89
C ILE A 15 21.33 8.55 30.03
N PRO A 16 22.57 8.64 29.51
CA PRO A 16 22.98 9.74 28.64
C PRO A 16 22.07 9.79 27.40
N SER A 17 21.54 10.97 27.07
CA SER A 17 20.68 11.23 25.90
C SER A 17 21.42 11.24 24.56
N ASP A 18 22.72 10.94 24.54
CA ASP A 18 23.58 11.09 23.37
C ASP A 18 24.03 9.74 22.80
N LEU A 19 23.06 8.85 22.52
CA LEU A 19 23.30 7.80 21.53
C LEU A 19 23.20 8.47 20.15
N PRO A 20 24.22 8.36 19.27
CA PRO A 20 24.16 8.97 17.94
C PRO A 20 22.93 8.42 17.20
N ALA A 21 22.07 9.33 16.73
CA ALA A 21 20.90 8.95 15.94
C ALA A 21 21.35 8.09 14.75
N ILE A 22 20.68 6.95 14.55
CA ILE A 22 20.98 6.04 13.44
C ILE A 22 20.80 6.81 12.13
N THR A 23 21.77 6.70 11.23
CA THR A 23 21.78 7.38 9.92
C THR A 23 21.62 6.37 8.79
N PHE A 24 21.16 6.81 7.62
CA PHE A 24 21.05 5.93 6.45
C PHE A 24 22.40 5.35 6.01
N GLU A 25 23.49 6.12 6.11
CA GLU A 25 24.85 5.63 5.85
C GLU A 25 25.26 4.53 6.83
N SER A 26 24.90 4.66 8.11
CA SER A 26 25.19 3.64 9.12
C SER A 26 24.48 2.30 8.85
N LEU A 27 23.42 2.30 8.02
CA LEU A 27 22.72 1.09 7.58
C LEU A 27 23.39 0.40 6.37
N GLY A 28 24.47 0.97 5.84
CA GLY A 28 25.20 0.42 4.68
C GLY A 28 24.83 1.03 3.33
N LEU A 29 24.01 2.08 3.30
CA LEU A 29 23.73 2.81 2.06
C LEU A 29 24.92 3.69 1.65
N ARG A 30 25.22 3.72 0.34
CA ARG A 30 26.28 4.56 -0.24
C ARG A 30 25.94 6.03 -0.06
N GLN A 31 26.95 6.83 0.27
CA GLN A 31 26.80 8.27 0.47
C GLN A 31 26.17 9.00 -0.73
N SER A 32 26.40 8.52 -1.96
CA SER A 32 25.78 9.08 -3.16
C SER A 32 24.26 8.92 -3.16
N VAL A 33 23.75 7.74 -2.75
CA VAL A 33 22.32 7.45 -2.66
C VAL A 33 21.69 8.27 -1.54
N VAL A 34 22.35 8.34 -0.37
CA VAL A 34 21.82 9.10 0.77
C VAL A 34 21.75 10.59 0.48
N LYS A 35 22.80 11.19 -0.10
CA LYS A 35 22.79 12.60 -0.51
C LYS A 35 21.67 12.92 -1.49
N ALA A 36 21.49 12.08 -2.52
CA ALA A 36 20.43 12.24 -3.51
C ALA A 36 19.04 12.09 -2.87
N MET A 37 18.86 11.13 -1.97
CA MET A 37 17.63 10.92 -1.21
C MET A 37 17.29 12.11 -0.32
N HIS A 38 18.25 12.66 0.44
CA HIS A 38 18.02 13.85 1.27
C HIS A 38 17.69 15.09 0.43
N ALA A 39 18.30 15.24 -0.73
CA ALA A 39 17.98 16.32 -1.66
C ALA A 39 16.58 16.18 -2.27
N ALA A 40 16.19 14.95 -2.64
CA ALA A 40 14.86 14.64 -3.17
C ALA A 40 13.74 14.72 -2.12
N PHE A 41 14.04 14.32 -0.89
CA PHE A 41 13.08 14.24 0.22
C PHE A 41 13.67 14.88 1.49
N PRO A 42 13.69 16.23 1.59
CA PRO A 42 14.28 16.94 2.73
C PRO A 42 13.64 16.63 4.09
N ASN A 43 12.42 16.09 4.10
CA ASN A 43 11.74 15.71 5.35
C ASN A 43 12.16 14.32 5.85
N VAL A 44 12.88 13.52 5.05
CA VAL A 44 13.33 12.17 5.40
C VAL A 44 14.75 12.26 5.96
N GLN A 45 14.88 12.71 7.20
CA GLN A 45 16.19 12.93 7.84
C GLN A 45 16.80 11.65 8.40
N HIS A 46 15.99 10.83 9.07
CA HIS A 46 16.42 9.60 9.74
C HIS A 46 15.61 8.38 9.26
N PRO A 47 16.21 7.17 9.26
CA PRO A 47 15.50 5.95 8.94
C PRO A 47 14.43 5.65 9.99
N THR A 48 13.30 5.10 9.55
CA THR A 48 12.30 4.55 10.48
C THR A 48 12.84 3.32 11.20
N ASP A 49 12.20 2.92 12.30
CA ASP A 49 12.51 1.67 13.00
C ASP A 49 12.48 0.46 12.06
N ALA A 50 11.49 0.42 11.17
CA ALA A 50 11.35 -0.60 10.15
C ALA A 50 12.56 -0.61 9.21
N GLN A 51 12.93 0.56 8.69
CA GLN A 51 14.06 0.73 7.76
C GLN A 51 15.39 0.37 8.39
N THR A 52 15.59 0.71 9.68
CA THR A 52 16.80 0.40 10.45
C THR A 52 17.12 -1.09 10.46
N ARG A 53 16.10 -1.96 10.52
CA ARG A 53 16.27 -3.42 10.49
C ARG A 53 16.20 -3.98 9.07
N LEU A 54 15.35 -3.40 8.23
CA LEU A 54 15.09 -3.85 6.87
C LEU A 54 16.29 -3.65 5.94
N ILE A 55 16.86 -2.45 5.90
CA ILE A 55 17.91 -2.09 4.92
C ILE A 55 19.13 -3.00 5.08
N PRO A 56 19.71 -3.17 6.29
CA PRO A 56 20.84 -4.09 6.46
C PRO A 56 20.48 -5.55 6.13
N ALA A 57 19.24 -5.98 6.43
CA ALA A 57 18.78 -7.33 6.11
C ALA A 57 18.75 -7.58 4.60
N VAL A 58 18.25 -6.63 3.81
CA VAL A 58 18.25 -6.75 2.34
C VAL A 58 19.67 -6.75 1.81
N LEU A 59 20.52 -5.82 2.27
CA LEU A 59 21.92 -5.72 1.82
C LEU A 59 22.78 -6.95 2.19
N SER A 60 22.32 -7.82 3.08
CA SER A 60 23.00 -9.08 3.42
C SER A 60 22.97 -10.13 2.30
N GLY A 61 22.04 -10.00 1.34
CA GLY A 61 21.79 -10.99 0.28
C GLY A 61 21.02 -12.24 0.74
N MET A 62 20.66 -12.36 2.03
CA MET A 62 19.80 -13.44 2.53
C MET A 62 18.33 -13.18 2.21
N ASP A 63 17.52 -14.21 2.03
CA ASP A 63 16.07 -14.03 1.90
C ASP A 63 15.52 -13.22 3.10
N VAL A 64 14.58 -12.30 2.86
CA VAL A 64 14.03 -11.43 3.92
C VAL A 64 12.51 -11.49 3.94
N LEU A 65 11.94 -11.67 5.13
CA LEU A 65 10.52 -11.40 5.38
C LEU A 65 10.40 -10.20 6.31
N VAL A 66 9.84 -9.10 5.82
CA VAL A 66 9.54 -7.91 6.64
C VAL A 66 8.05 -7.82 6.92
N THR A 67 7.70 -7.73 8.20
CA THR A 67 6.33 -7.55 8.69
C THR A 67 6.28 -6.35 9.60
N ASP A 68 5.61 -5.30 9.15
CA ASP A 68 5.42 -4.07 9.91
C ASP A 68 4.13 -3.38 9.46
N ASP A 69 3.59 -2.49 10.26
CA ASP A 69 2.32 -1.83 9.97
C ASP A 69 2.42 -0.95 8.69
N THR A 70 1.31 -0.59 8.04
CA THR A 70 1.33 0.30 6.85
C THR A 70 1.94 1.69 7.15
N GLY A 71 2.55 2.36 6.18
CA GLY A 71 3.16 3.68 6.43
C GLY A 71 4.45 3.68 7.29
N SER A 72 4.94 2.51 7.73
CA SER A 72 6.26 2.33 8.39
C SER A 72 7.48 2.60 7.49
N GLY A 73 7.26 2.93 6.22
CA GLY A 73 8.35 3.22 5.27
C GLY A 73 9.02 1.99 4.65
N LYS A 74 8.41 0.79 4.73
CA LYS A 74 8.94 -0.46 4.15
C LYS A 74 9.28 -0.34 2.66
N SER A 75 8.31 0.05 1.83
CA SER A 75 8.47 0.11 0.37
C SER A 75 9.57 1.10 -0.03
N PHE A 76 9.69 2.22 0.68
CA PHE A 76 10.78 3.17 0.47
C PHE A 76 12.14 2.59 0.87
N GLY A 77 12.24 1.90 2.02
CA GLY A 77 13.47 1.22 2.44
C GLY A 77 13.90 0.10 1.48
N LEU A 78 12.94 -0.68 0.94
CA LEU A 78 13.19 -1.66 -0.11
C LEU A 78 13.76 -1.00 -1.36
N LEU A 79 13.14 0.10 -1.81
CA LEU A 79 13.59 0.83 -2.99
C LEU A 79 15.02 1.38 -2.81
N LEU A 80 15.32 1.99 -1.67
CA LEU A 80 16.67 2.48 -1.35
C LEU A 80 17.70 1.35 -1.33
N SER A 81 17.32 0.17 -0.84
CA SER A 81 18.19 -1.00 -0.82
C SER A 81 18.54 -1.45 -2.24
N LEU A 82 17.55 -1.52 -3.14
CA LEU A 82 17.78 -1.89 -4.56
C LEU A 82 18.59 -0.82 -5.31
N LEU A 83 18.38 0.47 -5.03
CA LEU A 83 19.19 1.55 -5.62
C LEU A 83 20.66 1.51 -5.16
N ASN A 84 20.93 0.89 -4.00
CA ASN A 84 22.27 0.71 -3.46
C ASN A 84 23.00 -0.52 -4.05
N GLU A 85 22.24 -1.49 -4.58
CA GLU A 85 22.79 -2.71 -5.19
C GLU A 85 23.59 -2.39 -6.46
N PRO A 86 24.74 -3.06 -6.68
CA PRO A 86 25.47 -2.92 -7.92
C PRO A 86 24.67 -3.54 -9.06
N ARG A 87 24.64 -2.85 -10.20
CA ARG A 87 24.09 -3.41 -11.43
C ARG A 87 24.98 -4.54 -11.93
N LEU A 88 24.42 -5.73 -12.15
CA LEU A 88 25.15 -6.88 -12.66
C LEU A 88 25.39 -6.75 -14.17
N ARG A 89 26.52 -7.28 -14.63
CA ARG A 89 26.82 -7.47 -16.07
C ARG A 89 26.87 -8.97 -16.33
N TYR A 90 26.02 -9.45 -17.21
CA TYR A 90 25.95 -10.88 -17.51
C TYR A 90 27.17 -11.35 -18.29
N ARG A 91 27.68 -12.53 -17.93
CA ARG A 91 28.72 -13.24 -18.68
C ARG A 91 28.12 -14.47 -19.31
N ASN A 92 28.11 -14.52 -20.65
CA ASN A 92 27.66 -15.70 -21.38
C ASN A 92 28.61 -16.87 -21.05
N LYS A 93 28.07 -17.91 -20.40
CA LYS A 93 28.83 -19.07 -19.94
C LYS A 93 29.33 -19.96 -21.09
N GLU A 94 28.67 -19.99 -22.24
CA GLU A 94 29.04 -20.85 -23.38
C GLU A 94 30.14 -20.23 -24.25
N THR A 95 30.14 -18.90 -24.39
CA THR A 95 31.11 -18.17 -25.24
C THR A 95 32.22 -17.48 -24.43
N GLY A 96 32.09 -17.43 -23.11
CA GLY A 96 33.02 -16.73 -22.21
C GLY A 96 32.97 -15.20 -22.30
N LEU A 97 32.21 -14.66 -23.28
CA LEU A 97 32.03 -13.24 -23.55
C LEU A 97 31.10 -12.61 -22.50
N VAL A 98 31.56 -11.50 -21.90
CA VAL A 98 30.67 -10.63 -21.12
C VAL A 98 29.71 -9.97 -22.11
N ARG A 99 28.39 -10.08 -21.89
CA ARG A 99 27.46 -9.21 -22.61
C ARG A 99 27.82 -7.78 -22.20
N GLU A 100 28.30 -6.96 -23.14
CA GLU A 100 28.52 -5.53 -22.88
C GLU A 100 27.20 -4.84 -22.50
N ASN A 101 26.08 -5.40 -22.97
CA ASN A 101 24.75 -4.92 -22.68
C ASN A 101 24.37 -5.21 -21.22
N LEU A 102 23.85 -4.17 -20.58
CA LEU A 102 23.38 -4.20 -19.20
C LEU A 102 22.21 -5.21 -19.06
N SER A 103 21.97 -5.76 -17.87
CA SER A 103 20.82 -6.64 -17.61
C SER A 103 19.87 -6.04 -16.56
N ILE A 104 18.68 -6.61 -16.49
CA ILE A 104 17.75 -6.41 -15.37
C ILE A 104 18.31 -7.18 -14.17
N THR A 105 18.54 -6.46 -13.07
CA THR A 105 19.21 -7.01 -11.88
C THR A 105 18.23 -7.23 -10.74
N SER A 106 17.20 -6.40 -10.62
CA SER A 106 16.23 -6.48 -9.53
C SER A 106 14.80 -6.35 -10.06
N LEU A 107 13.90 -7.25 -9.63
CA LEU A 107 12.47 -7.21 -9.93
C LEU A 107 11.70 -6.76 -8.70
N PHE A 108 10.92 -5.69 -8.80
CA PHE A 108 10.05 -5.18 -7.74
C PHE A 108 8.58 -5.42 -8.12
N ILE A 109 8.00 -6.48 -7.55
CA ILE A 109 6.59 -6.85 -7.76
C ILE A 109 5.71 -6.05 -6.80
N VAL A 110 4.71 -5.37 -7.35
CA VAL A 110 3.71 -4.59 -6.61
C VAL A 110 2.28 -5.03 -6.94
N PRO A 111 1.32 -4.86 -6.00
CA PRO A 111 -0.06 -5.31 -6.16
C PRO A 111 -0.84 -4.62 -7.28
N HIS A 112 -0.54 -3.36 -7.56
CA HIS A 112 -1.28 -2.57 -8.53
C HIS A 112 -0.38 -1.51 -9.18
N ARG A 113 -0.90 -0.96 -10.27
CA ARG A 113 -0.19 -0.04 -11.15
C ARG A 113 0.23 1.24 -10.45
N ASP A 114 -0.66 1.83 -9.65
CA ASP A 114 -0.45 3.13 -9.04
C ASP A 114 0.71 3.09 -8.03
N LEU A 115 0.88 1.97 -7.31
CA LEU A 115 2.07 1.76 -6.49
C LEU A 115 3.33 1.64 -7.36
N ALA A 116 3.26 1.00 -8.53
CA ALA A 116 4.40 0.89 -9.44
C ALA A 116 4.90 2.28 -9.87
N TYR A 117 3.97 3.15 -10.29
CA TYR A 117 4.31 4.52 -10.69
C TYR A 117 4.73 5.41 -9.52
N GLN A 118 4.21 5.18 -8.31
CA GLN A 118 4.72 5.86 -7.11
C GLN A 118 6.18 5.50 -6.81
N LEU A 119 6.52 4.22 -6.83
CA LEU A 119 7.91 3.78 -6.63
C LEU A 119 8.81 4.35 -7.74
N TYR A 120 8.34 4.32 -8.98
CA TYR A 120 9.07 4.89 -10.11
C TYR A 120 9.28 6.39 -9.92
N HIS A 121 8.25 7.15 -9.52
CA HIS A 121 8.34 8.58 -9.20
C HIS A 121 9.43 8.86 -8.16
N TRP A 122 9.49 8.07 -7.07
CA TRP A 122 10.55 8.19 -6.08
C TRP A 122 11.95 7.96 -6.67
N VAL A 123 12.11 6.99 -7.57
CA VAL A 123 13.37 6.81 -8.31
C VAL A 123 13.70 8.04 -9.14
N GLN A 124 12.73 8.65 -9.84
CA GLN A 124 12.98 9.85 -10.64
C GLN A 124 13.44 11.01 -9.76
N CYS A 125 12.74 11.28 -8.65
CA CYS A 125 13.13 12.35 -7.72
C CYS A 125 14.56 12.17 -7.20
N ILE A 126 14.92 10.94 -6.79
CA ILE A 126 16.28 10.63 -6.31
C ILE A 126 17.30 10.76 -7.45
N SER A 127 16.99 10.27 -8.64
CA SER A 127 17.88 10.36 -9.81
C SER A 127 18.12 11.80 -10.26
N ASP A 128 17.08 12.62 -10.27
CA ASP A 128 17.14 14.03 -10.67
C ASP A 128 17.92 14.84 -9.62
N ALA A 129 17.68 14.58 -8.33
CA ALA A 129 18.41 15.23 -7.23
C ALA A 129 19.88 14.81 -7.16
N ALA A 130 20.22 13.59 -7.61
CA ALA A 130 21.62 13.16 -7.77
C ALA A 130 22.33 13.89 -8.92
N SER A 131 21.58 14.47 -9.85
CA SER A 131 22.08 15.02 -11.11
C SER A 131 22.43 16.51 -10.99
N ASN A 132 23.61 16.80 -10.46
CA ASN A 132 24.32 18.06 -10.72
C ASN A 132 25.26 17.93 -11.95
N THR A 133 24.85 17.16 -12.98
CA THR A 133 25.84 16.40 -13.77
C THR A 133 25.81 16.66 -15.29
N PRO A 134 26.98 16.71 -15.96
CA PRO A 134 27.16 17.07 -17.38
C PRO A 134 26.66 15.98 -18.37
N PRO A 135 26.73 16.20 -19.70
CA PRO A 135 26.23 15.24 -20.69
C PRO A 135 26.88 13.86 -20.56
N GLY A 136 26.06 12.80 -20.52
CA GLY A 136 26.49 11.39 -20.45
C GLY A 136 25.96 10.58 -19.25
N THR A 137 25.09 11.14 -18.41
CA THR A 137 24.44 10.40 -17.31
C THR A 137 23.52 9.29 -17.82
N PRO A 138 23.40 8.17 -17.07
CA PRO A 138 22.46 7.11 -17.43
C PRO A 138 21.05 7.68 -17.43
N SER A 139 20.33 7.54 -18.54
CA SER A 139 18.89 7.86 -18.60
C SER A 139 18.18 7.13 -17.47
N ILE A 140 17.14 7.74 -16.88
CA ILE A 140 16.32 7.09 -15.86
C ILE A 140 15.82 5.71 -16.29
N ALA A 141 15.56 5.51 -17.58
CA ALA A 141 15.18 4.23 -18.16
C ALA A 141 16.23 3.11 -17.96
N SER A 142 17.50 3.46 -17.75
CA SER A 142 18.56 2.51 -17.39
C SER A 142 18.62 2.22 -15.89
N ILE A 143 18.03 3.06 -15.04
CA ILE A 143 17.93 2.85 -13.59
C ILE A 143 16.65 2.07 -13.29
N ALA A 144 15.49 2.57 -13.70
CA ALA A 144 14.21 1.94 -13.46
C ALA A 144 13.27 2.04 -14.66
N GLN A 145 12.39 1.05 -14.81
CA GLN A 145 11.23 1.11 -15.71
C GLN A 145 10.02 0.46 -15.04
N VAL A 146 8.83 0.84 -15.53
CA VAL A 146 7.54 0.31 -15.06
C VAL A 146 6.96 -0.62 -16.12
N LEU A 147 6.58 -1.84 -15.71
CA LEU A 147 5.89 -2.83 -16.55
C LEU A 147 4.53 -3.18 -15.94
N VAL A 148 3.47 -2.60 -16.49
CA VAL A 148 2.10 -2.74 -16.00
C VAL A 148 1.14 -2.88 -17.18
N ARG A 149 -0.02 -3.52 -16.98
CA ARG A 149 -1.10 -3.48 -17.97
C ARG A 149 -1.84 -2.15 -17.86
N ASP A 150 -1.62 -1.28 -18.84
CA ASP A 150 -2.48 -0.13 -19.10
C ASP A 150 -3.39 -0.45 -20.26
N GLY A 151 -4.69 -0.12 -20.16
CA GLY A 151 -5.63 -0.28 -21.28
C GLY A 151 -5.22 0.46 -22.58
N LYS A 152 -4.09 1.19 -22.56
CA LYS A 152 -3.44 1.85 -23.69
C LYS A 152 -2.02 1.35 -24.00
N MET A 153 -1.33 0.63 -23.10
CA MET A 153 -0.02 0.05 -23.41
C MET A 153 -0.21 -1.25 -24.18
N HIS A 154 0.21 -1.25 -25.44
CA HIS A 154 0.52 -2.49 -26.14
C HIS A 154 1.77 -3.09 -25.47
N LEU A 155 1.67 -4.33 -25.01
CA LEU A 155 2.76 -5.10 -24.39
C LEU A 155 4.07 -5.00 -25.20
N ASP A 156 3.95 -4.87 -26.52
CA ASP A 156 5.04 -4.68 -27.48
C ASP A 156 5.89 -3.42 -27.23
N SER A 157 5.29 -2.32 -26.75
CA SER A 157 6.02 -1.09 -26.43
C SER A 157 6.90 -1.25 -25.17
N GLY A 158 6.39 -1.92 -24.15
CA GLY A 158 7.15 -2.26 -22.94
C GLY A 158 8.28 -3.24 -23.26
N LEU A 159 7.98 -4.27 -24.07
CA LEU A 159 8.99 -5.22 -24.56
C LEU A 159 10.11 -4.52 -25.34
N ALA A 160 9.78 -3.59 -26.24
CA ALA A 160 10.78 -2.84 -27.01
C ALA A 160 11.70 -2.00 -26.10
N ALA A 161 11.15 -1.36 -25.07
CA ALA A 161 11.93 -0.60 -24.09
C ALA A 161 12.87 -1.50 -23.28
N LEU A 162 12.39 -2.65 -22.80
CA LEU A 162 13.22 -3.62 -22.06
C LEU A 162 14.35 -4.20 -22.91
N ARG A 163 14.11 -4.46 -24.20
CA ARG A 163 15.13 -4.96 -25.14
C ARG A 163 16.20 -3.91 -25.44
N SER A 164 15.79 -2.67 -25.69
CA SER A 164 16.69 -1.60 -26.15
C SER A 164 17.50 -0.99 -25.01
N ASN A 165 16.92 -0.89 -23.81
CA ASN A 165 17.57 -0.33 -22.64
C ASN A 165 17.05 -1.05 -21.39
N PRO A 166 17.56 -2.24 -21.04
CA PRO A 166 17.13 -2.91 -19.83
C PRO A 166 17.38 -2.00 -18.61
N PRO A 167 16.45 -1.92 -17.63
CA PRO A 167 16.68 -1.17 -16.39
C PRO A 167 17.53 -1.95 -15.38
N HIS A 168 18.07 -1.30 -14.35
CA HIS A 168 18.58 -1.98 -13.15
C HIS A 168 17.42 -2.59 -12.34
N ILE A 169 16.39 -1.78 -12.09
CA ILE A 169 15.18 -2.13 -11.33
C ILE A 169 13.97 -2.17 -12.27
N LEU A 170 13.34 -3.33 -12.41
CA LEU A 170 12.05 -3.45 -13.09
C LEU A 170 10.93 -3.43 -12.06
N ILE A 171 10.08 -2.40 -12.06
CA ILE A 171 8.92 -2.29 -11.18
C ILE A 171 7.69 -2.78 -11.95
N ALA A 172 6.99 -3.80 -11.47
CA ALA A 172 5.96 -4.44 -12.28
C ALA A 172 4.79 -5.02 -11.49
N THR A 173 3.64 -5.16 -12.16
CA THR A 173 2.55 -6.01 -11.65
C THR A 173 2.72 -7.45 -12.11
N PRO A 174 2.31 -8.47 -11.30
CA PRO A 174 2.56 -9.88 -11.63
C PRO A 174 2.06 -10.30 -13.00
N GLN A 175 0.88 -9.83 -13.41
CA GLN A 175 0.30 -10.18 -14.71
C GLN A 175 1.15 -9.68 -15.87
N ALA A 176 1.69 -8.46 -15.80
CA ALA A 176 2.48 -7.90 -16.88
C ALA A 176 3.82 -8.65 -17.04
N VAL A 177 4.46 -9.03 -15.93
CA VAL A 177 5.66 -9.89 -15.93
C VAL A 177 5.35 -11.25 -16.57
N MET A 178 4.24 -11.88 -16.17
CA MET A 178 3.82 -13.17 -16.70
C MET A 178 3.52 -13.11 -18.20
N ASP A 179 2.91 -12.02 -18.68
CA ASP A 179 2.63 -11.85 -20.11
C ASP A 179 3.93 -11.74 -20.93
N VAL A 180 4.87 -10.92 -20.47
CA VAL A 180 6.20 -10.81 -21.10
C VAL A 180 6.90 -12.16 -21.09
N TYR A 181 6.93 -12.85 -19.95
CA TYR A 181 7.57 -14.17 -19.83
C TYR A 181 6.95 -15.21 -20.77
N ARG A 182 5.62 -15.25 -20.89
CA ARG A 182 4.91 -16.18 -21.79
C ARG A 182 5.12 -15.85 -23.27
N GLN A 183 5.28 -14.58 -23.62
CA GLN A 183 5.52 -14.15 -24.99
C GLN A 183 6.99 -14.31 -25.40
N GLU A 184 7.93 -13.94 -24.54
CA GLU A 184 9.37 -13.94 -24.81
C GLU A 184 10.18 -14.09 -23.51
N PRO A 185 10.40 -15.34 -23.04
CA PRO A 185 11.14 -15.62 -21.80
C PRO A 185 12.53 -14.99 -21.74
N GLU A 186 13.22 -14.87 -22.88
CA GLU A 186 14.57 -14.32 -23.02
C GLU A 186 14.68 -12.83 -22.64
N THR A 187 13.57 -12.08 -22.64
CA THR A 187 13.54 -10.67 -22.22
C THR A 187 13.59 -10.52 -20.70
N LEU A 188 13.17 -11.55 -19.96
CA LEU A 188 13.21 -11.61 -18.51
C LEU A 188 13.96 -12.88 -18.04
N PRO A 189 15.28 -12.97 -18.27
CA PRO A 189 16.07 -14.12 -17.83
C PRO A 189 16.17 -14.10 -16.31
N PHE A 190 15.25 -14.77 -15.62
CA PHE A 190 15.17 -14.76 -14.14
C PHE A 190 16.45 -15.22 -13.43
N VAL A 191 17.30 -16.00 -14.12
CA VAL A 191 18.62 -16.42 -13.63
C VAL A 191 19.58 -15.25 -13.39
N ASP A 192 19.40 -14.15 -14.13
CA ASP A 192 20.23 -12.94 -14.03
C ASP A 192 19.79 -12.00 -12.91
N PHE A 193 18.63 -12.25 -12.30
CA PHE A 193 18.15 -11.44 -11.19
C PHE A 193 18.96 -11.74 -9.93
N SER A 194 19.45 -10.69 -9.29
CA SER A 194 20.05 -10.76 -7.96
C SER A 194 19.00 -10.76 -6.86
N THR A 195 17.95 -9.94 -7.02
CA THR A 195 16.95 -9.70 -5.97
C THR A 195 15.55 -9.62 -6.57
N VAL A 196 14.59 -10.33 -5.98
CA VAL A 196 13.16 -10.23 -6.27
C VAL A 196 12.46 -9.74 -5.02
N VAL A 197 11.85 -8.56 -5.11
CA VAL A 197 11.03 -7.97 -4.07
C VAL A 197 9.56 -8.23 -4.37
N VAL A 198 8.79 -8.69 -3.39
CA VAL A 198 7.33 -8.78 -3.46
C VAL A 198 6.71 -7.99 -2.33
N ASP A 199 6.15 -6.83 -2.65
CA ASP A 199 5.48 -5.97 -1.68
C ASP A 199 3.99 -6.29 -1.57
N GLU A 200 3.43 -6.18 -0.37
CA GLU A 200 2.05 -6.55 -0.05
C GLU A 200 1.73 -8.02 -0.43
N ILE A 201 2.60 -8.97 -0.05
CA ILE A 201 2.45 -10.40 -0.38
C ILE A 201 1.13 -11.01 0.13
N ASP A 202 0.62 -10.47 1.23
CA ASP A 202 -0.66 -10.85 1.85
C ASP A 202 -1.86 -10.53 0.96
N TYR A 203 -1.71 -9.58 0.03
CA TYR A 203 -2.64 -9.30 -1.05
C TYR A 203 -2.36 -10.18 -2.28
N LEU A 204 -1.09 -10.30 -2.65
CA LEU A 204 -0.67 -10.89 -3.91
C LEU A 204 -0.75 -12.42 -3.96
N VAL A 205 -0.71 -13.10 -2.81
CA VAL A 205 -0.75 -14.56 -2.71
C VAL A 205 -1.93 -15.03 -1.85
N GLU A 206 -2.90 -15.64 -2.50
CA GLU A 206 -4.04 -16.26 -1.81
C GLU A 206 -3.62 -17.57 -1.13
N THR A 207 -3.81 -17.65 0.19
CA THR A 207 -3.43 -18.80 1.02
C THR A 207 -4.60 -19.30 1.86
N MET A 208 -4.56 -20.58 2.24
CA MET A 208 -5.70 -21.27 2.86
C MET A 208 -5.54 -21.40 4.37
N PRO A 209 -6.53 -20.99 5.20
CA PRO A 209 -6.46 -21.20 6.63
C PRO A 209 -6.54 -22.70 6.98
N HIS A 210 -5.58 -23.19 7.76
CA HIS A 210 -5.67 -24.53 8.35
C HIS A 210 -6.79 -24.56 9.41
N LYS A 211 -7.88 -25.30 9.17
CA LYS A 211 -8.89 -25.63 10.19
C LYS A 211 -9.25 -27.10 10.13
N SER A 212 -9.60 -27.66 11.29
CA SER A 212 -9.97 -29.07 11.48
C SER A 212 -11.21 -29.46 10.67
N GLU A 213 -11.25 -30.74 10.26
CA GLU A 213 -12.29 -31.37 9.42
C GLU A 213 -13.71 -31.28 10.03
N GLU A 214 -13.82 -31.02 11.32
CA GLU A 214 -15.07 -31.01 12.10
C GLU A 214 -15.95 -29.76 11.93
N THR A 215 -15.54 -28.77 11.14
CA THR A 215 -16.35 -27.56 10.96
C THR A 215 -17.39 -27.71 9.84
N THR A 216 -18.57 -27.10 10.04
CA THR A 216 -19.68 -26.92 9.06
C THR A 216 -19.27 -26.28 7.71
N TYR A 217 -17.98 -26.00 7.52
CA TYR A 217 -17.41 -25.18 6.46
C TYR A 217 -16.36 -25.92 5.59
N TRP A 218 -16.05 -27.19 5.88
CA TRP A 218 -15.06 -27.97 5.12
C TRP A 218 -15.35 -28.02 3.62
N LYS A 219 -16.64 -28.10 3.21
CA LYS A 219 -17.03 -28.08 1.79
C LYS A 219 -16.65 -26.78 1.08
N THR A 220 -16.71 -25.65 1.78
CA THR A 220 -16.32 -24.34 1.20
C THR A 220 -14.81 -24.23 1.10
N ILE A 221 -14.09 -24.73 2.11
CA ILE A 221 -12.62 -24.82 2.10
C ILE A 221 -12.16 -25.72 0.95
N GLN A 222 -12.75 -26.89 0.76
CA GLN A 222 -12.41 -27.79 -0.35
C GLN A 222 -12.72 -27.18 -1.71
N LYS A 223 -13.86 -26.50 -1.89
CA LYS A 223 -14.16 -25.79 -3.14
C LYS A 223 -13.13 -24.70 -3.42
N ARG A 224 -12.73 -23.92 -2.41
CA ARG A 224 -11.68 -22.92 -2.55
C ARG A 224 -10.31 -23.55 -2.84
N GLN A 225 -9.96 -24.63 -2.16
CA GLN A 225 -8.73 -25.39 -2.41
C GLN A 225 -8.70 -25.90 -3.85
N ALA A 226 -9.76 -26.55 -4.31
CA ALA A 226 -9.86 -27.05 -5.68
C ALA A 226 -9.78 -25.91 -6.71
N LYS A 227 -10.36 -24.74 -6.42
CA LYS A 227 -10.22 -23.56 -7.26
C LYS A 227 -8.77 -23.08 -7.33
N LEU A 228 -8.09 -22.95 -6.20
CA LEU A 228 -6.69 -22.51 -6.12
C LEU A 228 -5.72 -23.50 -6.76
N THR A 229 -5.98 -24.80 -6.63
CA THR A 229 -5.18 -25.84 -7.30
C THR A 229 -5.37 -25.80 -8.82
N ARG A 230 -6.60 -25.57 -9.30
CA ARG A 230 -6.89 -25.49 -10.75
C ARG A 230 -6.44 -24.19 -11.39
N HIS A 231 -6.54 -23.09 -10.65
CA HIS A 231 -6.24 -21.74 -11.12
C HIS A 231 -5.39 -21.04 -10.05
N PRO A 232 -4.09 -21.33 -9.97
CA PRO A 232 -3.20 -20.63 -9.07
C PRO A 232 -3.19 -19.13 -9.41
N GLY A 233 -3.05 -18.29 -8.38
CA GLY A 233 -2.87 -16.86 -8.58
C GLY A 233 -1.59 -16.58 -9.37
N VAL A 234 -1.60 -15.51 -10.18
CA VAL A 234 -0.51 -15.19 -11.12
C VAL A 234 0.82 -14.95 -10.41
N THR A 235 0.80 -14.29 -9.24
CA THR A 235 1.99 -14.10 -8.41
C THR A 235 2.58 -15.43 -7.97
N LYS A 236 1.72 -16.39 -7.55
CA LYS A 236 2.16 -17.71 -7.13
C LYS A 236 2.83 -18.45 -8.29
N GLU A 237 2.19 -18.45 -9.46
CA GLU A 237 2.74 -19.07 -10.67
C GLU A 237 4.08 -18.46 -11.06
N LEU A 238 4.20 -17.13 -11.01
CA LEU A 238 5.45 -16.41 -11.30
C LEU A 238 6.58 -16.80 -10.33
N LEU A 239 6.29 -16.82 -9.03
CA LEU A 239 7.27 -17.22 -8.01
C LEU A 239 7.64 -18.70 -8.12
N ASP A 240 6.68 -19.57 -8.43
CA ASP A 240 6.95 -21.00 -8.69
C ASP A 240 7.91 -21.19 -9.88
N ILE A 241 7.82 -20.33 -10.92
CA ILE A 241 8.75 -20.34 -12.06
C ILE A 241 10.13 -19.82 -11.65
N ILE A 242 10.22 -18.65 -11.00
CA ILE A 242 11.50 -18.04 -10.59
C ILE A 242 12.27 -18.96 -9.64
N TYR A 243 11.57 -19.63 -8.73
CA TYR A 243 12.17 -20.45 -7.67
C TYR A 243 12.05 -21.96 -7.89
N ALA A 244 11.71 -22.41 -9.10
CA ALA A 244 11.54 -23.84 -9.44
C ALA A 244 12.77 -24.69 -9.03
N GLN A 245 13.98 -24.19 -9.29
CA GLN A 245 15.22 -24.89 -8.95
C GLN A 245 15.44 -24.99 -7.43
N ARG A 246 15.12 -23.92 -6.69
CA ARG A 246 15.17 -23.92 -5.21
C ARG A 246 14.21 -24.95 -4.62
N LYS A 247 13.01 -25.05 -5.19
CA LYS A 247 12.00 -26.03 -4.78
C LYS A 247 12.46 -27.47 -5.03
N LYS A 248 12.97 -27.77 -6.22
CA LYS A 248 13.51 -29.10 -6.57
C LYS A 248 14.56 -29.57 -5.56
N MET A 249 15.45 -28.68 -5.13
CA MET A 249 16.48 -28.99 -4.12
C MET A 249 15.96 -29.21 -2.70
N CYS A 250 14.78 -28.69 -2.37
CA CYS A 250 14.15 -28.97 -1.09
C CYS A 250 13.45 -30.34 -1.09
N GLU A 251 13.01 -30.80 -2.26
CA GLU A 251 12.29 -32.08 -2.44
C GLU A 251 13.25 -33.27 -2.66
N GLU A 252 14.38 -33.06 -3.35
CA GLU A 252 15.37 -34.09 -3.65
C GLU A 252 16.53 -34.09 -2.64
N ASN A 253 17.06 -35.26 -2.27
CA ASN A 253 18.22 -35.37 -1.38
C ASN A 253 19.41 -34.60 -1.95
N ARG A 254 19.90 -33.58 -1.22
CA ARG A 254 20.95 -32.61 -1.61
C ARG A 254 22.23 -33.23 -2.20
N GLN A 255 22.50 -34.52 -1.97
CA GLN A 255 23.71 -35.23 -2.39
C GLN A 255 23.80 -35.47 -3.90
N GLU A 256 22.69 -35.55 -4.64
CA GLU A 256 22.72 -35.81 -6.11
C GLU A 256 22.86 -34.54 -6.96
N LEU A 257 22.53 -33.36 -6.40
CA LEU A 257 22.53 -32.05 -7.09
C LEU A 257 23.80 -31.21 -6.85
N VAL A 258 24.82 -31.77 -6.18
CA VAL A 258 26.03 -31.04 -5.72
C VAL A 258 26.90 -30.53 -6.87
N ASN A 259 26.74 -31.06 -8.08
CA ASN A 259 27.69 -30.84 -9.18
C ASN A 259 27.36 -29.65 -10.11
N GLU A 260 26.24 -28.93 -9.92
CA GLU A 260 25.96 -27.72 -10.70
C GLU A 260 25.89 -26.46 -9.81
N PRO A 261 26.76 -25.45 -10.05
CA PRO A 261 26.64 -24.16 -9.38
C PRO A 261 25.38 -23.45 -9.88
N TYR A 262 24.35 -23.40 -9.04
CA TYR A 262 23.09 -22.72 -9.34
C TYR A 262 23.01 -21.37 -8.61
N HIS A 263 22.41 -20.39 -9.28
CA HIS A 263 22.12 -19.07 -8.74
C HIS A 263 20.61 -18.91 -8.67
N THR A 264 20.08 -18.54 -7.51
CA THR A 264 18.69 -18.08 -7.37
C THR A 264 18.70 -16.70 -6.75
N PRO A 265 17.87 -15.76 -7.23
CA PRO A 265 17.77 -14.45 -6.64
C PRO A 265 17.43 -14.52 -5.14
N GLN A 266 17.88 -13.53 -4.39
CA GLN A 266 17.36 -13.25 -3.05
C GLN A 266 15.86 -12.95 -3.15
N LEU A 267 15.05 -13.58 -2.30
CA LEU A 267 13.63 -13.27 -2.17
C LEU A 267 13.40 -12.35 -0.98
N VAL A 268 12.89 -11.15 -1.24
CA VAL A 268 12.49 -10.18 -0.22
C VAL A 268 10.99 -9.98 -0.26
N VAL A 269 10.31 -10.19 0.87
CA VAL A 269 8.85 -10.17 0.95
C VAL A 269 8.40 -9.19 2.02
N SER A 270 7.50 -8.28 1.66
CA SER A 270 6.90 -7.29 2.56
C SER A 270 5.40 -7.55 2.76
N SER A 271 4.95 -7.40 4.01
CA SER A 271 3.55 -7.58 4.41
C SER A 271 3.20 -6.63 5.56
N ALA A 272 1.95 -6.19 5.60
CA ALA A 272 1.41 -5.56 6.80
C ALA A 272 1.02 -6.61 7.87
N SER A 273 0.57 -7.79 7.45
CA SER A 273 0.05 -8.83 8.34
C SER A 273 0.40 -10.24 7.83
N VAL A 274 1.34 -10.90 8.52
CA VAL A 274 1.71 -12.28 8.20
C VAL A 274 0.93 -13.28 9.05
N ARG A 275 -0.17 -13.79 8.48
CA ARG A 275 -1.00 -14.82 9.11
C ARG A 275 -0.32 -16.19 9.07
N LYS A 276 -0.71 -17.09 9.99
CA LYS A 276 -0.14 -18.45 10.09
C LYS A 276 -0.15 -19.21 8.76
N HIS A 277 -1.24 -19.14 8.00
CA HIS A 277 -1.33 -19.82 6.70
C HIS A 277 -0.38 -19.26 5.64
N LEU A 278 -0.17 -17.94 5.62
CA LEU A 278 0.77 -17.30 4.71
C LEU A 278 2.20 -17.65 5.10
N SER A 279 2.52 -17.58 6.40
CA SER A 279 3.80 -18.04 6.93
C SER A 279 4.06 -19.52 6.62
N SER A 280 3.05 -20.39 6.80
CA SER A 280 3.14 -21.80 6.45
C SER A 280 3.47 -21.99 4.97
N HIS A 281 2.75 -21.26 4.11
CA HIS A 281 2.92 -21.32 2.68
C HIS A 281 4.34 -20.90 2.24
N LEU A 282 4.81 -19.75 2.73
CA LEU A 282 6.12 -19.19 2.38
C LEU A 282 7.27 -20.11 2.79
N PHE A 283 7.21 -20.71 3.98
CA PHE A 283 8.36 -21.44 4.55
C PHE A 283 8.32 -22.96 4.37
N TYR A 284 7.16 -23.57 4.10
CA TYR A 284 7.03 -25.03 4.10
C TYR A 284 6.33 -25.60 2.87
N GLU A 285 5.39 -24.87 2.23
CA GLU A 285 4.61 -25.43 1.12
C GLU A 285 5.11 -25.01 -0.26
N SER A 286 5.61 -23.77 -0.40
CA SER A 286 5.94 -23.18 -1.68
C SER A 286 7.33 -23.56 -2.21
N GLY A 287 8.29 -23.78 -1.30
CA GLY A 287 9.70 -23.93 -1.65
C GLY A 287 10.41 -22.62 -2.01
N TRP A 288 9.75 -21.46 -1.86
CA TRP A 288 10.32 -20.16 -2.20
C TRP A 288 11.34 -19.68 -1.16
N MET A 289 11.05 -19.85 0.13
CA MET A 289 11.92 -19.41 1.22
C MET A 289 12.18 -20.54 2.20
N ARG A 290 13.36 -20.55 2.83
CA ARG A 290 13.67 -21.48 3.91
C ARG A 290 13.82 -20.72 5.21
N LYS A 291 12.99 -21.05 6.21
CA LYS A 291 12.98 -20.34 7.50
C LYS A 291 14.37 -20.22 8.16
N LYS A 292 15.23 -21.22 8.00
CA LYS A 292 16.61 -21.22 8.55
C LYS A 292 17.57 -20.26 7.85
N ASP A 293 17.28 -19.90 6.59
CA ASP A 293 18.12 -19.06 5.74
C ASP A 293 17.38 -17.75 5.39
N THR A 294 16.40 -17.36 6.20
CA THR A 294 15.61 -16.14 6.03
C THR A 294 15.76 -15.24 7.25
N ILE A 295 16.06 -13.96 7.02
CA ILE A 295 16.01 -12.93 8.06
C ILE A 295 14.55 -12.47 8.19
N ILE A 296 13.99 -12.62 9.39
CA ILE A 296 12.63 -12.14 9.67
C ILE A 296 12.75 -10.81 10.41
N VAL A 297 12.30 -9.74 9.76
CA VAL A 297 12.25 -8.40 10.31
C VAL A 297 10.83 -8.13 10.79
N HIS A 298 10.69 -7.91 12.09
CA HIS A 298 9.44 -7.45 12.68
C HIS A 298 9.47 -5.95 12.95
N GLY A 299 8.32 -5.30 12.82
CA GLY A 299 8.08 -3.96 13.33
C GLY A 299 8.28 -3.86 14.83
N SER A 300 8.43 -2.63 15.32
CA SER A 300 8.68 -2.38 16.74
C SER A 300 7.49 -2.90 17.56
N PRO A 301 7.71 -3.57 18.71
CA PRO A 301 6.61 -4.05 19.54
C PRO A 301 5.73 -2.88 20.00
N LYS A 302 4.40 -3.04 19.92
CA LYS A 302 3.36 -2.04 20.29
C LYS A 302 3.41 -1.52 21.74
N THR A 303 4.43 -1.88 22.52
CA THR A 303 4.63 -1.55 23.94
C THR A 303 5.46 -0.28 24.16
N VAL A 304 6.08 0.29 23.12
CA VAL A 304 6.58 1.67 23.17
C VAL A 304 5.38 2.58 22.88
N ALA A 305 5.15 3.58 23.73
CA ALA A 305 4.04 4.52 23.59
C ALA A 305 3.86 4.98 22.13
N PRO A 306 2.62 5.17 21.65
CA PRO A 306 2.29 5.36 20.22
C PRO A 306 2.76 6.73 19.74
N HIS A 307 4.05 6.88 19.57
CA HIS A 307 4.66 7.91 18.76
C HIS A 307 5.22 7.17 17.55
N SER A 308 4.59 7.38 16.38
CA SER A 308 5.06 7.00 15.03
C SER A 308 4.61 5.68 14.37
N GLY A 309 3.46 5.10 14.72
CA GLY A 309 2.91 3.98 13.94
C GLY A 309 1.40 3.85 14.03
N LEU A 310 0.72 4.23 12.94
CA LEU A 310 -0.68 3.94 12.58
C LEU A 310 -1.74 3.93 13.68
N GLY A 311 -2.61 4.93 13.63
CA GLY A 311 -3.58 5.16 14.69
C GLY A 311 -2.92 5.82 15.88
N GLY A 312 -2.05 6.81 15.61
CA GLY A 312 -1.69 7.78 16.65
C GLY A 312 -2.96 8.21 17.36
N LYS A 313 -2.87 8.55 18.65
CA LYS A 313 -4.01 9.01 19.45
C LYS A 313 -4.84 10.11 18.75
N ASP A 314 -4.28 10.72 17.71
CA ASP A 314 -4.83 11.82 16.92
C ASP A 314 -5.62 11.40 15.65
N VAL A 315 -5.78 10.09 15.36
CA VAL A 315 -6.70 9.63 14.29
C VAL A 315 -8.07 9.37 14.88
N LYS A 316 -9.05 10.19 14.51
CA LYS A 316 -10.45 10.05 14.94
C LYS A 316 -11.21 9.15 13.98
N HIS A 317 -11.98 8.22 14.53
CA HIS A 317 -12.73 7.24 13.76
C HIS A 317 -14.22 7.46 13.95
N SER A 318 -14.89 8.06 12.97
CA SER A 318 -16.34 8.31 13.02
C SER A 318 -17.11 7.33 12.16
N VAL A 319 -18.31 6.97 12.63
CA VAL A 319 -19.22 6.07 11.91
C VAL A 319 -20.57 6.76 11.76
N LEU A 320 -20.95 7.01 10.51
CA LEU A 320 -22.23 7.61 10.16
C LEU A 320 -23.17 6.52 9.63
N VAL A 321 -24.39 6.47 10.18
CA VAL A 321 -25.43 5.52 9.80
C VAL A 321 -26.46 6.23 8.91
N VAL A 322 -26.61 5.75 7.68
CA VAL A 322 -27.58 6.20 6.69
C VAL A 322 -28.81 5.30 6.79
N SER A 323 -29.93 5.84 7.28
CA SER A 323 -31.21 5.13 7.45
C SER A 323 -32.33 5.87 6.73
N GLY A 324 -32.73 5.35 5.56
CA GLY A 324 -33.68 6.07 4.70
C GLY A 324 -33.12 7.43 4.29
N ALA A 325 -33.81 8.50 4.67
CA ALA A 325 -33.39 9.89 4.40
C ALA A 325 -32.51 10.52 5.50
N LYS A 326 -32.28 9.82 6.63
CA LYS A 326 -31.52 10.37 7.76
C LYS A 326 -30.09 9.85 7.76
N VAL A 327 -29.12 10.72 8.04
CA VAL A 327 -27.73 10.36 8.34
C VAL A 327 -27.44 10.79 9.78
N THR A 328 -27.05 9.85 10.63
CA THR A 328 -26.76 10.11 12.06
C THR A 328 -25.45 9.48 12.47
N ASN A 329 -24.88 9.90 13.60
CA ASN A 329 -23.84 9.11 14.23
C ASN A 329 -24.35 7.71 14.62
N ILE A 330 -23.42 6.75 14.74
CA ILE A 330 -23.71 5.47 15.37
C ILE A 330 -24.04 5.68 16.87
N GLU A 331 -24.90 4.85 17.44
CA GLU A 331 -25.43 5.02 18.80
C GLU A 331 -24.33 4.99 19.87
N GLU A 332 -23.27 4.21 19.67
CA GLU A 332 -22.13 4.09 20.58
C GLU A 332 -21.08 5.21 20.43
N ALA A 333 -21.33 6.23 19.61
CA ALA A 333 -20.39 7.32 19.38
C ALA A 333 -20.13 8.14 20.66
N THR A 334 -18.87 8.23 21.07
CA THR A 334 -18.48 9.03 22.24
C THR A 334 -18.40 10.51 21.88
N PRO A 335 -18.86 11.42 22.76
CA PRO A 335 -18.66 12.85 22.57
C PRO A 335 -17.16 13.16 22.42
N THR A 336 -16.80 13.95 21.42
CA THR A 336 -15.45 14.45 21.26
C THR A 336 -15.12 15.35 22.44
N THR A 337 -14.06 15.04 23.21
CA THR A 337 -13.47 16.03 24.10
C THR A 337 -12.92 17.17 23.23
N PRO A 338 -13.24 18.43 23.53
CA PRO A 338 -12.66 19.57 22.83
C PRO A 338 -11.22 19.76 23.28
N GLU A 339 -10.32 18.86 22.89
CA GLU A 339 -8.89 19.07 23.02
C GLU A 339 -8.41 19.92 21.83
N GLY A 340 -8.32 21.24 22.09
CA GLY A 340 -7.13 22.04 21.78
C GLY A 340 -6.70 22.32 20.34
N ASP A 341 -7.33 21.78 19.29
CA ASP A 341 -6.79 21.93 17.91
C ASP A 341 -7.74 22.57 16.89
N HIS A 342 -8.91 23.05 17.34
CA HIS A 342 -9.83 23.82 16.49
C HIS A 342 -9.35 25.25 16.16
N ASP A 343 -8.26 25.72 16.78
CA ASP A 343 -7.73 27.08 16.53
C ASP A 343 -6.60 27.12 15.49
N ALA A 344 -5.97 25.99 15.16
CA ALA A 344 -4.92 25.93 14.12
C ALA A 344 -5.49 25.85 12.70
N THR A 345 -6.62 25.14 12.51
CA THR A 345 -7.28 25.00 11.19
C THR A 345 -8.08 26.24 10.79
N LYS A 346 -8.62 26.99 11.75
CA LYS A 346 -9.34 28.26 11.47
C LYS A 346 -8.41 29.41 11.04
N LYS A 347 -7.15 29.40 11.47
CA LYS A 347 -6.15 30.44 11.12
C LYS A 347 -5.44 30.20 9.77
N LEU A 348 -5.63 29.05 9.13
CA LEU A 348 -4.99 28.70 7.85
C LEU A 348 -5.87 28.95 6.62
N ALA A 349 -7.17 29.25 6.80
CA ALA A 349 -8.10 29.53 5.71
C ALA A 349 -8.03 30.99 5.20
N GLU A 350 -7.31 31.89 5.87
CA GLU A 350 -7.31 33.33 5.54
C GLU A 350 -6.23 33.76 4.53
N ASN A 351 -5.33 32.88 4.07
CA ASN A 351 -4.20 33.26 3.20
C ASN A 351 -4.16 32.54 1.84
N GLY A 352 -5.29 31.99 1.36
CA GLY A 352 -5.35 31.34 0.04
C GLY A 352 -5.61 32.32 -1.11
N GLU A 353 -4.57 32.95 -1.66
CA GLU A 353 -4.65 33.71 -2.93
C GLU A 353 -4.76 32.77 -4.15
N GLY A 354 -5.81 31.96 -4.23
CA GLY A 354 -6.09 31.10 -5.38
C GLY A 354 -7.49 31.37 -5.95
N GLN A 355 -7.61 31.44 -7.28
CA GLN A 355 -8.93 31.44 -7.90
C GLN A 355 -9.65 30.12 -7.58
N PRO A 356 -10.92 30.15 -7.15
CA PRO A 356 -11.70 28.93 -6.93
C PRO A 356 -11.81 28.14 -8.24
N VAL A 357 -11.50 26.85 -8.20
CA VAL A 357 -11.66 25.95 -9.34
C VAL A 357 -13.15 25.81 -9.61
N VAL A 358 -13.55 26.21 -10.81
CA VAL A 358 -14.91 25.94 -11.29
C VAL A 358 -15.05 24.44 -11.48
N VAL A 359 -15.80 23.81 -10.57
CA VAL A 359 -16.12 22.38 -10.65
C VAL A 359 -17.07 22.18 -11.83
N ASN A 360 -16.49 21.82 -12.98
CA ASN A 360 -17.24 21.57 -14.20
C ASN A 360 -17.38 20.07 -14.47
N VAL A 361 -18.61 19.65 -14.72
CA VAL A 361 -18.90 18.34 -15.32
C VAL A 361 -18.65 18.46 -16.83
N SER A 362 -17.73 17.65 -17.36
CA SER A 362 -17.41 17.67 -18.79
C SER A 362 -18.60 17.22 -19.65
N ALA A 363 -18.64 17.65 -20.92
CA ALA A 363 -19.68 17.24 -21.87
C ALA A 363 -19.73 15.72 -22.05
N GLU A 364 -18.57 15.06 -22.05
CA GLU A 364 -18.42 13.60 -22.10
C GLU A 364 -19.09 12.93 -20.89
N GLN A 365 -18.84 13.45 -19.69
CA GLN A 365 -19.44 12.93 -18.47
C GLN A 365 -20.96 13.14 -18.42
N ARG A 366 -21.45 14.32 -18.87
CA ARG A 366 -22.90 14.59 -18.99
C ARG A 366 -23.55 13.60 -19.95
N SER A 367 -23.01 13.45 -21.16
CA SER A 367 -23.51 12.47 -22.13
C SER A 367 -23.50 11.04 -21.58
N ALA A 368 -22.53 10.69 -20.73
CA ALA A 368 -22.40 9.34 -20.18
C ALA A 368 -23.40 9.05 -19.04
N TYR A 369 -23.74 10.03 -18.20
CA TYR A 369 -24.38 9.79 -16.90
C TYR A 369 -25.64 10.61 -16.61
N GLU A 370 -25.88 11.70 -17.34
CA GLU A 370 -27.05 12.56 -17.15
C GLU A 370 -28.36 11.78 -17.34
N GLY A 371 -29.33 12.02 -16.46
CA GLY A 371 -30.61 11.30 -16.44
C GLY A 371 -30.55 9.83 -16.02
N LYS A 372 -29.37 9.23 -15.82
CA LYS A 372 -29.23 7.84 -15.36
C LYS A 372 -29.23 7.75 -13.83
N PRO A 373 -29.97 6.79 -13.23
CA PRO A 373 -29.99 6.63 -11.78
C PRO A 373 -28.60 6.28 -11.24
N SER A 374 -28.23 6.89 -10.12
CA SER A 374 -26.97 6.60 -9.45
C SER A 374 -27.03 5.24 -8.74
N PRO A 375 -25.97 4.41 -8.81
CA PRO A 375 -25.87 3.18 -8.02
C PRO A 375 -25.46 3.43 -6.56
N PHE A 376 -25.19 4.69 -6.20
CA PHE A 376 -24.82 5.11 -4.85
C PHE A 376 -26.04 5.62 -4.09
N ASN A 377 -26.03 5.44 -2.78
CA ASN A 377 -27.04 6.05 -1.92
C ASN A 377 -26.86 7.57 -1.93
N PRO A 378 -27.90 8.35 -2.32
CA PRO A 378 -27.79 9.79 -2.46
C PRO A 378 -27.45 10.47 -1.12
N ASN A 379 -28.00 9.99 -0.01
CA ASN A 379 -27.76 10.56 1.32
C ASN A 379 -26.33 10.26 1.81
N ALA A 380 -25.77 9.11 1.40
CA ALA A 380 -24.37 8.80 1.68
C ALA A 380 -23.43 9.73 0.89
N LEU A 381 -23.70 9.96 -0.41
CA LEU A 381 -22.92 10.91 -1.22
C LEU A 381 -23.05 12.35 -0.70
N GLU A 382 -24.26 12.75 -0.31
CA GLU A 382 -24.50 14.06 0.29
C GLU A 382 -23.74 14.22 1.61
N ALA A 383 -23.74 13.20 2.48
CA ALA A 383 -22.95 13.24 3.71
C ALA A 383 -21.45 13.39 3.44
N VAL A 384 -20.92 12.71 2.41
CA VAL A 384 -19.52 12.92 1.97
C VAL A 384 -19.32 14.34 1.47
N ALA A 385 -20.22 14.87 0.64
CA ALA A 385 -20.12 16.22 0.09
C ALA A 385 -20.17 17.32 1.17
N VAL A 386 -21.12 17.21 2.11
CA VAL A 386 -21.26 18.12 3.25
C VAL A 386 -20.01 18.06 4.13
N THR A 387 -19.56 16.85 4.48
CA THR A 387 -18.34 16.70 5.29
C THR A 387 -17.12 17.27 4.59
N PHE A 388 -16.99 17.02 3.28
CA PHE A 388 -15.91 17.55 2.47
C PHE A 388 -15.91 19.08 2.46
N ALA A 389 -17.07 19.71 2.29
CA ALA A 389 -17.18 21.16 2.27
C ALA A 389 -16.89 21.82 3.63
N LEU A 390 -17.23 21.17 4.74
CA LEU A 390 -17.14 21.76 6.07
C LEU A 390 -15.82 21.47 6.81
N ASP A 391 -15.18 20.33 6.54
CA ASP A 391 -14.15 19.78 7.43
C ASP A 391 -12.83 19.46 6.70
N VAL A 392 -12.82 19.38 5.37
CA VAL A 392 -11.62 18.98 4.61
C VAL A 392 -10.78 20.21 4.21
N PRO A 393 -9.57 20.40 4.77
CA PRO A 393 -8.75 21.58 4.50
C PRO A 393 -7.98 21.54 3.17
N SER A 394 -7.73 20.35 2.61
CA SER A 394 -6.87 20.21 1.43
C SER A 394 -7.17 18.96 0.60
N VAL A 395 -6.88 17.77 1.11
CA VAL A 395 -7.04 16.52 0.36
C VAL A 395 -7.76 15.50 1.21
N ALA A 396 -8.75 14.86 0.60
CA ALA A 396 -9.47 13.72 1.14
C ALA A 396 -9.52 12.57 0.14
N LEU A 397 -9.74 11.36 0.64
CA LEU A 397 -9.83 10.14 -0.15
C LEU A 397 -11.19 9.50 0.12
N LEU A 398 -11.95 9.26 -0.94
CA LEU A 398 -13.16 8.47 -0.92
C LEU A 398 -12.88 7.08 -1.49
N VAL A 399 -13.07 6.07 -0.65
CA VAL A 399 -12.99 4.65 -1.03
C VAL A 399 -14.40 4.12 -1.28
N ILE A 400 -14.65 3.67 -2.52
CA ILE A 400 -15.91 3.06 -2.93
C ILE A 400 -15.77 1.55 -3.15
N ARG A 401 -16.91 0.87 -3.28
CA ARG A 401 -17.00 -0.58 -3.54
C ARG A 401 -16.22 -0.99 -4.81
N PRO A 402 -15.57 -2.18 -4.84
CA PRO A 402 -14.80 -2.64 -6.00
C PRO A 402 -15.59 -2.70 -7.32
N GLU A 403 -16.89 -3.00 -7.25
CA GLU A 403 -17.77 -3.12 -8.43
C GLU A 403 -18.35 -1.77 -8.87
N ALA A 404 -18.19 -0.73 -8.06
CA ALA A 404 -18.74 0.58 -8.33
C ALA A 404 -17.89 1.35 -9.33
N SER A 405 -18.55 2.11 -10.21
CA SER A 405 -17.85 2.95 -11.18
C SER A 405 -17.29 4.21 -10.50
N VAL A 406 -15.96 4.33 -10.46
CA VAL A 406 -15.26 5.54 -9.99
C VAL A 406 -15.70 6.77 -10.76
N GLN A 407 -15.79 6.66 -12.09
CA GLN A 407 -16.20 7.79 -12.94
C GLN A 407 -17.64 8.23 -12.66
N ARG A 408 -18.53 7.29 -12.30
CA ARG A 408 -19.89 7.64 -11.88
C ARG A 408 -19.88 8.39 -10.54
N ALA A 409 -19.12 7.92 -9.55
CA ALA A 409 -19.01 8.61 -8.26
C ALA A 409 -18.46 10.03 -8.43
N VAL A 410 -17.42 10.20 -9.25
CA VAL A 410 -16.86 11.51 -9.59
C VAL A 410 -17.90 12.42 -10.24
N TYR A 411 -18.70 11.91 -11.18
CA TYR A 411 -19.79 12.66 -11.80
C TYR A 411 -20.83 13.12 -10.77
N ASP A 412 -21.31 12.21 -9.92
CA ASP A 412 -22.35 12.51 -8.93
C ASP A 412 -21.85 13.56 -7.92
N LEU A 413 -20.62 13.41 -7.42
CA LEU A 413 -19.99 14.36 -6.50
C LEU A 413 -19.76 15.74 -7.13
N ARG A 414 -19.27 15.80 -8.38
CA ARG A 414 -19.12 17.07 -9.10
C ARG A 414 -20.45 17.77 -9.35
N SER A 415 -21.51 17.01 -9.57
CA SER A 415 -22.87 17.56 -9.70
C SER A 415 -23.36 18.18 -8.39
N MET A 416 -22.79 17.78 -7.25
CA MET A 416 -23.01 18.38 -5.92
C MET A 416 -22.02 19.53 -5.61
N GLY A 417 -21.19 19.94 -6.58
CA GLY A 417 -20.20 21.00 -6.40
C GLY A 417 -18.90 20.56 -5.74
N VAL A 418 -18.68 19.26 -5.52
CA VAL A 418 -17.43 18.73 -4.95
C VAL A 418 -16.36 18.64 -6.03
N ASN A 419 -15.17 19.14 -5.74
CA ASN A 419 -13.98 18.98 -6.59
C ASN A 419 -13.44 17.54 -6.50
N ALA A 420 -14.19 16.59 -7.07
CA ALA A 420 -13.86 15.18 -7.07
C ALA A 420 -13.03 14.80 -8.29
N VAL A 421 -12.03 13.94 -8.11
CA VAL A 421 -11.14 13.44 -9.16
C VAL A 421 -10.93 11.93 -8.95
N ALA A 422 -10.94 11.16 -10.05
CA ALA A 422 -10.58 9.74 -9.97
C ALA A 422 -9.10 9.63 -9.61
N LEU A 423 -8.76 8.77 -8.64
CA LEU A 423 -7.36 8.50 -8.32
C LEU A 423 -6.69 7.86 -9.54
N ASP A 424 -5.62 8.47 -10.04
CA ASP A 424 -4.81 7.96 -11.15
C ASP A 424 -3.37 8.46 -11.00
N VAL A 425 -2.52 7.65 -10.37
CA VAL A 425 -1.10 7.99 -10.15
C VAL A 425 -0.31 7.84 -11.45
N ALA A 426 -0.76 6.98 -12.36
CA ALA A 426 -0.10 6.72 -13.63
C ALA A 426 -0.15 7.92 -14.60
N ASN A 427 -1.19 8.75 -14.51
CA ASN A 427 -1.39 9.86 -15.44
C ASN A 427 -0.67 11.14 -14.97
N MET A 428 0.64 11.18 -15.18
CA MET A 428 1.49 12.31 -14.79
C MET A 428 1.07 13.65 -15.44
N GLU A 429 0.55 13.63 -16.68
CA GLU A 429 0.12 14.84 -17.41
C GLU A 429 -1.19 15.45 -16.88
N ARG A 430 -2.11 14.63 -16.36
CA ARG A 430 -3.37 15.10 -15.75
C ARG A 430 -3.28 15.28 -14.22
N GLY A 431 -2.09 15.17 -13.66
CA GLY A 431 -1.84 15.50 -12.26
C GLY A 431 -1.56 14.33 -11.30
N GLY A 432 -1.35 13.11 -11.77
CA GLY A 432 -0.95 12.00 -10.89
C GLY A 432 0.34 12.30 -10.10
N ALA A 433 1.30 12.98 -10.72
CA ALA A 433 2.57 13.36 -10.08
C ALA A 433 2.40 14.42 -8.97
N HIS A 434 1.44 15.34 -9.10
CA HIS A 434 1.25 16.35 -8.06
C HIS A 434 0.67 15.76 -6.77
N LEU A 435 0.00 14.61 -6.84
CA LEU A 435 -0.51 13.87 -5.68
C LEU A 435 0.61 13.23 -4.85
N LEU A 436 1.77 13.03 -5.46
CA LEU A 436 2.97 12.46 -4.84
C LEU A 436 4.02 13.51 -4.48
N ASN A 437 3.87 14.76 -4.96
CA ASN A 437 4.84 15.82 -4.72
C ASN A 437 4.82 16.28 -3.25
N TYR A 438 5.88 15.91 -2.54
CA TYR A 438 6.21 16.38 -1.20
C TYR A 438 6.68 17.85 -1.22
N GLY A 439 5.80 18.83 -1.44
CA GLY A 439 6.22 20.24 -1.29
C GLY A 439 5.26 21.33 -1.75
N ASP A 440 4.53 21.16 -2.86
CA ASP A 440 3.63 22.21 -3.39
C ASP A 440 2.17 21.97 -2.95
N THR A 441 1.92 22.15 -1.66
CA THR A 441 0.58 21.99 -1.06
C THR A 441 -0.31 23.23 -1.23
N SER A 442 0.26 24.32 -1.76
CA SER A 442 -0.41 25.60 -1.94
C SER A 442 -1.67 25.47 -2.82
N LYS A 443 -1.59 24.63 -3.86
CA LYS A 443 -2.69 24.36 -4.79
C LYS A 443 -3.87 23.65 -4.15
N PHE A 444 -3.62 22.71 -3.24
CA PHE A 444 -4.68 21.97 -2.56
C PHE A 444 -5.33 22.76 -1.43
N LYS A 445 -4.57 23.62 -0.75
CA LYS A 445 -5.14 24.55 0.23
C LYS A 445 -6.07 25.57 -0.43
N ALA A 446 -5.72 26.03 -1.63
CA ALA A 446 -6.58 26.92 -2.40
C ALA A 446 -7.81 26.21 -2.99
N ASN A 447 -7.69 24.91 -3.32
CA ASN A 447 -8.77 24.11 -3.88
C ASN A 447 -8.76 22.70 -3.31
N PRO A 448 -9.52 22.47 -2.22
CA PRO A 448 -9.64 21.14 -1.65
C PRO A 448 -10.06 20.13 -2.71
N THR A 449 -9.49 18.92 -2.69
CA THR A 449 -9.70 17.88 -3.70
C THR A 449 -10.11 16.56 -3.07
N LEU A 450 -11.17 15.95 -3.58
CA LEU A 450 -11.64 14.62 -3.17
C LEU A 450 -11.17 13.57 -4.19
N LEU A 451 -10.20 12.75 -3.80
CA LEU A 451 -9.73 11.64 -4.61
C LEU A 451 -10.70 10.46 -4.47
N VAL A 452 -11.14 9.87 -5.57
CA VAL A 452 -12.08 8.74 -5.57
C VAL A 452 -11.39 7.49 -6.09
N CYS A 453 -11.37 6.41 -5.31
CA CYS A 453 -10.77 5.15 -5.71
C CYS A 453 -11.57 3.93 -5.23
N THR A 454 -11.28 2.77 -5.79
CA THR A 454 -11.77 1.49 -5.24
C THR A 454 -10.79 0.96 -4.19
N ARG A 455 -11.24 0.01 -3.36
CA ARG A 455 -10.40 -0.65 -2.33
C ARG A 455 -9.09 -1.22 -2.86
N ALA A 456 -9.04 -1.68 -4.11
CA ALA A 456 -7.82 -2.30 -4.67
C ALA A 456 -6.63 -1.31 -4.71
N MET A 457 -6.90 -0.01 -4.81
CA MET A 457 -5.89 1.04 -4.94
C MET A 457 -5.41 1.56 -3.59
N THR A 458 -6.01 1.17 -2.45
CA THR A 458 -5.68 1.79 -1.16
C THR A 458 -4.46 1.16 -0.46
N ARG A 459 -3.92 0.05 -0.97
CA ARG A 459 -2.72 -0.60 -0.40
C ARG A 459 -1.43 0.04 -0.96
N GLY A 460 -0.37 0.13 -0.18
CA GLY A 460 0.91 0.73 -0.62
C GLY A 460 0.92 2.23 -0.97
N ILE A 461 -0.18 2.86 -1.44
CA ILE A 461 -0.13 4.25 -1.95
C ILE A 461 0.10 5.27 -0.85
N ASP A 462 1.05 6.16 -1.07
CA ASP A 462 1.47 7.18 -0.13
C ASP A 462 0.93 8.55 -0.50
N PHE A 463 0.12 9.12 0.39
CA PHE A 463 -0.46 10.45 0.27
C PHE A 463 -0.03 11.29 1.48
N PRO A 464 1.02 12.13 1.36
CA PRO A 464 1.60 12.81 2.51
C PRO A 464 0.69 13.85 3.18
N GLU A 465 -0.35 14.31 2.49
CA GLU A 465 -1.23 15.42 2.93
C GLU A 465 -2.69 15.00 3.14
N LEU A 466 -2.94 13.69 3.23
CA LEU A 466 -4.30 13.19 3.38
C LEU A 466 -4.82 13.43 4.80
N THR A 467 -5.84 14.27 4.92
CA THR A 467 -6.43 14.64 6.23
C THR A 467 -7.67 13.82 6.56
N HIS A 468 -8.43 13.43 5.53
CA HIS A 468 -9.70 12.73 5.66
C HIS A 468 -9.75 11.52 4.73
N VAL A 469 -10.31 10.44 5.27
CA VAL A 469 -10.68 9.25 4.49
C VAL A 469 -12.16 8.96 4.70
N PHE A 470 -12.91 8.96 3.61
CA PHE A 470 -14.28 8.51 3.55
C PHE A 470 -14.31 7.06 3.08
N ILE A 471 -15.04 6.22 3.80
CA ILE A 471 -15.27 4.83 3.44
C ILE A 471 -16.76 4.67 3.16
N MET A 472 -17.13 4.58 1.89
CA MET A 472 -18.48 4.20 1.43
C MET A 472 -18.56 2.72 1.05
N GLU A 473 -17.55 1.96 1.47
CA GLU A 473 -17.48 0.53 1.26
C GLU A 473 -18.12 -0.22 2.43
N PHE A 474 -18.93 -1.23 2.11
CA PHE A 474 -19.17 -2.30 3.05
C PHE A 474 -18.29 -3.49 2.79
N PHE A 475 -17.61 -3.93 3.83
CA PHE A 475 -17.06 -5.27 3.94
C PHE A 475 -18.20 -6.29 3.87
N GLN A 476 -18.65 -6.63 2.68
CA GLN A 476 -19.69 -7.63 2.51
C GLN A 476 -19.15 -9.01 2.96
N GLY A 477 -20.02 -9.85 3.51
CA GLY A 477 -19.66 -11.18 3.99
C GLY A 477 -19.25 -11.25 5.46
N LYS A 478 -18.84 -12.44 5.91
CA LYS A 478 -18.55 -12.71 7.33
C LYS A 478 -17.32 -11.94 7.79
N MET A 479 -17.37 -11.44 9.02
CA MET A 479 -16.22 -10.85 9.69
C MET A 479 -15.07 -11.87 9.72
N SER A 480 -13.91 -11.44 9.22
CA SER A 480 -12.68 -12.21 9.26
C SER A 480 -11.54 -11.26 9.62
N GLY A 481 -10.38 -11.80 9.99
CA GLY A 481 -9.24 -10.92 10.25
C GLY A 481 -8.85 -10.09 9.01
N GLN A 482 -9.05 -10.59 7.79
CA GLN A 482 -8.75 -9.83 6.57
C GLN A 482 -9.55 -8.53 6.48
N THR A 483 -10.77 -8.51 7.03
CA THR A 483 -11.62 -7.32 7.11
C THR A 483 -10.99 -6.22 7.97
N VAL A 484 -10.38 -6.61 9.09
CA VAL A 484 -9.71 -5.66 10.01
C VAL A 484 -8.45 -5.10 9.34
N ASP A 485 -7.66 -5.97 8.71
CA ASP A 485 -6.46 -5.56 7.97
C ASP A 485 -6.84 -4.57 6.86
N GLU A 486 -7.87 -4.84 6.07
CA GLU A 486 -8.36 -3.95 5.01
C GLU A 486 -8.76 -2.57 5.55
N TYR A 487 -9.49 -2.52 6.68
CA TYR A 487 -9.83 -1.26 7.34
C TYR A 487 -8.57 -0.50 7.73
N LEU A 488 -7.59 -1.17 8.35
CA LEU A 488 -6.32 -0.57 8.74
C LEU A 488 -5.50 -0.07 7.55
N HIS A 489 -5.53 -0.76 6.40
CA HIS A 489 -4.86 -0.29 5.18
C HIS A 489 -5.46 1.02 4.64
N ILE A 490 -6.77 1.22 4.82
CA ILE A 490 -7.49 2.42 4.39
C ILE A 490 -7.31 3.55 5.42
N ALA A 491 -7.61 3.27 6.69
CA ALA A 491 -7.45 4.20 7.80
C ALA A 491 -6.00 4.68 7.94
N GLY A 492 -5.04 3.80 7.66
CA GLY A 492 -3.61 4.11 7.69
C GLY A 492 -3.09 5.04 6.60
N ARG A 493 -3.97 5.60 5.77
CA ARG A 493 -3.63 6.66 4.81
C ARG A 493 -3.66 8.05 5.44
N VAL A 494 -4.42 8.23 6.52
CA VAL A 494 -4.35 9.43 7.36
C VAL A 494 -3.46 9.17 8.58
N GLY A 495 -3.11 10.21 9.32
CA GLY A 495 -2.34 10.02 10.56
C GLY A 495 -0.84 9.82 10.34
N ARG A 496 -0.31 10.16 9.15
CA ARG A 496 1.11 9.97 8.80
C ARG A 496 1.96 11.13 9.31
N PHE A 497 3.22 10.84 9.64
CA PHE A 497 4.20 11.83 10.10
C PHE A 497 3.77 12.62 11.36
N GLY A 498 3.00 11.99 12.26
CA GLY A 498 2.56 12.60 13.51
C GLY A 498 1.46 13.65 13.37
N ARG A 499 0.85 13.77 12.19
CA ARG A 499 -0.35 14.59 11.98
C ARG A 499 -1.60 13.83 12.42
N GLY A 500 -2.61 14.53 12.94
CA GLY A 500 -3.93 13.95 13.15
C GLY A 500 -4.65 13.61 11.83
N GLY A 501 -5.78 12.92 11.92
CA GLY A 501 -6.59 12.58 10.75
C GLY A 501 -7.99 12.12 11.12
N ARG A 502 -8.90 12.13 10.15
CA ARG A 502 -10.28 11.64 10.36
C ARG A 502 -10.61 10.53 9.37
N VAL A 503 -11.15 9.44 9.90
CA VAL A 503 -11.72 8.35 9.10
C VAL A 503 -13.22 8.36 9.33
N ILE A 504 -13.98 8.62 8.26
CA ILE A 504 -15.45 8.66 8.29
C ILE A 504 -15.96 7.46 7.51
N THR A 505 -16.53 6.48 8.22
CA THR A 505 -17.17 5.32 7.60
C THR A 505 -18.68 5.56 7.49
N LEU A 506 -19.22 5.45 6.28
CA LEU A 506 -20.65 5.52 6.03
C LEU A 506 -21.25 4.13 5.99
N VAL A 507 -22.28 3.91 6.80
CA VAL A 507 -22.93 2.64 7.05
C VAL A 507 -24.41 2.73 6.66
N GLU A 508 -24.91 1.92 5.74
CA GLU A 508 -26.29 1.98 5.24
C GLU A 508 -27.17 0.95 5.94
N ARG A 509 -28.16 1.39 6.73
CA ARG A 509 -29.20 0.48 7.25
C ARG A 509 -30.22 0.26 6.13
N GLY A 510 -30.18 -0.93 5.52
CA GLY A 510 -31.05 -1.27 4.41
C GLY A 510 -32.53 -1.11 4.74
N SER A 511 -33.24 -0.29 3.95
CA SER A 511 -34.70 -0.36 3.83
C SER A 511 -35.02 -1.45 2.81
N VAL A 512 -35.24 -2.69 3.25
CA VAL A 512 -35.62 -3.75 2.31
C VAL A 512 -37.11 -3.65 2.01
N ALA A 513 -37.45 -2.93 0.93
CA ALA A 513 -38.58 -3.26 0.08
C ALA A 513 -38.05 -4.11 -1.10
N GLY A 514 -38.32 -5.42 -1.07
CA GLY A 514 -38.31 -6.30 -2.26
C GLY A 514 -36.99 -6.98 -2.64
N THR A 515 -36.78 -8.21 -2.18
CA THR A 515 -36.91 -9.42 -3.03
C THR A 515 -36.77 -10.65 -2.13
N ASP A 516 -37.82 -11.47 -2.07
CA ASP A 516 -37.81 -12.76 -1.39
C ASP A 516 -36.77 -13.67 -2.06
N THR A 517 -35.57 -13.74 -1.49
CA THR A 517 -34.73 -14.93 -1.66
C THR A 517 -35.41 -16.08 -0.91
N LYS A 518 -35.60 -17.22 -1.59
CA LYS A 518 -36.26 -18.45 -1.09
C LYS A 518 -35.77 -19.02 0.26
N ASP A 519 -34.76 -18.42 0.89
CA ASP A 519 -34.15 -18.84 2.16
C ASP A 519 -34.39 -17.89 3.35
N GLY A 520 -35.25 -16.87 3.24
CA GLY A 520 -35.79 -16.13 4.40
C GLY A 520 -34.78 -15.51 5.38
N ARG A 521 -33.52 -15.26 4.98
CA ARG A 521 -32.51 -14.64 5.85
C ARG A 521 -32.40 -13.14 5.61
N ARG A 522 -32.92 -12.37 6.58
CA ARG A 522 -32.71 -10.91 6.74
C ARG A 522 -31.21 -10.59 6.85
N THR A 523 -30.70 -9.70 6.00
CA THR A 523 -29.29 -9.24 6.00
C THR A 523 -29.08 -7.77 6.38
N GLY A 524 -30.14 -6.95 6.52
CA GLY A 524 -30.04 -5.48 6.64
C GLY A 524 -29.72 -4.88 8.03
N GLY A 525 -29.31 -5.68 9.03
CA GLY A 525 -29.06 -5.19 10.41
C GLY A 525 -27.76 -5.69 11.02
N LYS A 526 -26.70 -5.86 10.21
CA LYS A 526 -25.41 -6.44 10.66
C LYS A 526 -24.20 -5.56 10.38
N GLU A 527 -24.41 -4.39 9.80
CA GLU A 527 -23.36 -3.57 9.21
C GLU A 527 -22.75 -2.62 10.24
N ASP A 528 -23.58 -1.99 11.06
CA ASP A 528 -23.23 -1.27 12.28
C ASP A 528 -22.47 -2.17 13.29
N ALA A 529 -23.04 -3.32 13.63
CA ALA A 529 -22.42 -4.29 14.54
C ALA A 529 -21.06 -4.80 14.04
N LYS A 530 -20.92 -4.92 12.71
CA LYS A 530 -19.64 -5.31 12.09
C LYS A 530 -18.61 -4.20 12.20
N MET A 531 -18.99 -2.94 11.95
CA MET A 531 -18.08 -1.81 12.12
C MET A 531 -17.63 -1.66 13.57
N MET A 532 -18.53 -1.83 14.54
CA MET A 532 -18.18 -1.85 15.96
C MET A 532 -17.21 -3.00 16.29
N SER A 533 -17.38 -4.16 15.68
CA SER A 533 -16.45 -5.28 15.84
C SER A 533 -15.05 -4.96 15.27
N ILE A 534 -14.97 -4.24 14.15
CA ILE A 534 -13.71 -3.75 13.58
C ILE A 534 -13.04 -2.78 14.56
N LEU A 535 -13.74 -1.72 15.00
CA LEU A 535 -13.19 -0.72 15.92
C LEU A 535 -12.73 -1.34 17.24
N LYS A 536 -13.54 -2.24 17.82
CA LYS A 536 -13.18 -2.98 19.03
C LYS A 536 -11.93 -3.84 18.84
N SER A 537 -11.76 -4.47 17.66
CA SER A 537 -10.59 -5.32 17.38
C SER A 537 -9.29 -4.53 17.26
N ILE A 538 -9.38 -3.23 16.93
CA ILE A 538 -8.23 -2.32 16.87
C ILE A 538 -8.07 -1.47 18.13
N GLY A 539 -8.94 -1.65 19.13
CA GLY A 539 -8.88 -0.94 20.42
C GLY A 539 -9.43 0.49 20.37
N CYS A 540 -10.23 0.84 19.36
CA CYS A 540 -10.81 2.18 19.18
C CYS A 540 -12.31 2.20 19.52
N SER A 541 -12.81 3.36 19.95
CA SER A 541 -14.25 3.68 20.02
C SER A 541 -14.61 4.70 18.93
N PRO A 542 -15.84 4.68 18.39
CA PRO A 542 -16.24 5.67 17.40
C PRO A 542 -16.39 7.06 18.03
N ASP A 543 -15.81 8.07 17.37
CA ASP A 543 -15.97 9.48 17.71
C ASP A 543 -17.27 10.04 17.12
N ARG A 544 -18.00 10.82 17.92
CA ARG A 544 -19.14 11.59 17.42
C ARG A 544 -18.66 12.63 16.41
N PHE A 545 -19.30 12.63 15.25
CA PHE A 545 -19.05 13.60 14.19
C PHE A 545 -20.07 14.74 14.27
N GLU A 546 -19.60 15.95 14.53
CA GLU A 546 -20.40 17.07 15.04
C GLU A 546 -21.46 17.61 14.06
N TYR A 547 -21.35 17.27 12.78
CA TYR A 547 -22.26 17.77 11.74
C TYR A 547 -23.53 16.92 11.53
N PHE A 548 -23.68 15.78 12.22
CA PHE A 548 -24.78 14.83 11.99
C PHE A 548 -25.41 14.32 13.30
N ASP A 549 -26.69 14.63 13.53
CA ASP A 549 -27.43 14.28 14.76
C ASP A 549 -28.64 13.35 14.53
#